data_AF-A0A2T4A7B3-F1
#
_entry.id   AF-A0A2T4A7B3-F1
#
_cell.length_a   1.000
_cell.length_b   1.000
_cell.length_c   1.000
_cell.angle_alpha   90.00
_cell.angle_beta   90.00
_cell.angle_gamma   90.00
#
_symmetry.space_group_name_H-M   'P 1'
#
loop_
_entity.id
_entity.type
_entity.pdbx_description
1 polymer ?
#
loop_
_entity_poly.entity_id
_entity_poly.type
_entity_poly.pdbx_seq_one_letter_code
_entity_poly.pdbx_strand_id
1 'polypeptide(L)'
;MAPRNALPGSLALDAGQSLFTFKYSTPNPDPANWIGVYQTYYGGPENQEFVAGSLTWAYAPNSNGEVQVDISSLAAGYYKAFFLAKDGYQWLATPIDVIVPGTGPIEFINDRIITQNAQQGSPFKASLGRLIANPKDSKTRFTKATTYGADWVKLASDGTLTGTPGPKDKSTNFVVLATASDGSSATIQVQIPVRSSRQALVEELKVMSFNMWFGGTNVKDYHNKQVRFLINTNVDIVGLQESWNGQATRLAQALGWYYWQSPNEVGIISRYPIVEVFPEQSAGGSIRIELGDPKSQLIMWNVHLGFDPYGPYDFCFDNKPLAEVLNREYQSGRTPQIMDIVSAMQDALAEADDIPVLMTGDFNAPSHLDWTEATKKAHCGVGFVPWPSSEFPIQSGLIDSFREAHPDPNAEPGITWSPIYLNNSGRPEPLDRIDFVYHKGQSLKVLQSETLVAGEPTPEPNQSNNEWTSDHAAVMTTFKLGSSPERGDL
;
A
#
# COMPACT_ATOMS: atom_id res chain seq x y z
N MET A 1 27.57 -4.66 -12.71
CA MET A 1 27.85 -4.68 -11.25
C MET A 1 29.01 -5.61 -11.01
N ALA A 2 30.06 -5.17 -10.31
CA ALA A 2 31.09 -6.07 -9.83
C ALA A 2 30.46 -7.13 -8.90
N PRO A 3 30.98 -8.37 -8.84
CA PRO A 3 30.51 -9.33 -7.85
C PRO A 3 30.73 -8.70 -6.48
N ARG A 4 29.69 -8.57 -5.65
CA ARG A 4 29.89 -8.35 -4.21
C ARG A 4 30.82 -9.48 -3.76
N ASN A 5 32.01 -9.13 -3.25
CA ASN A 5 32.93 -10.13 -2.68
C ASN A 5 32.10 -11.04 -1.76
N ALA A 6 32.15 -12.35 -2.00
CA ALA A 6 31.43 -13.31 -1.18
C ALA A 6 31.81 -13.06 0.28
N LEU A 7 30.81 -12.80 1.12
CA LEU A 7 31.04 -12.58 2.55
C LEU A 7 31.68 -13.86 3.13
N PRO A 8 32.70 -13.73 3.97
CA PRO A 8 33.53 -14.87 4.34
C PRO A 8 32.90 -15.76 5.42
N GLY A 9 31.80 -15.32 6.05
CA GLY A 9 31.06 -16.10 7.04
C GLY A 9 29.84 -16.82 6.47
N SER A 10 29.18 -17.60 7.32
CA SER A 10 27.94 -18.30 7.02
C SER A 10 26.88 -18.06 8.09
N LEU A 11 25.62 -18.07 7.70
CA LEU A 11 24.45 -18.07 8.58
C LEU A 11 23.42 -19.05 8.04
N ALA A 12 22.93 -19.97 8.88
CA ALA A 12 21.90 -20.94 8.51
C ALA A 12 21.04 -21.29 9.73
N LEU A 13 19.75 -21.59 9.51
CA LEU A 13 18.91 -22.19 10.55
C LEU A 13 19.32 -23.64 10.80
N ASP A 14 19.36 -24.04 12.07
CA ASP A 14 19.51 -25.44 12.44
C ASP A 14 18.15 -26.15 12.50
N ALA A 15 17.82 -26.85 11.41
CA ALA A 15 16.55 -27.57 11.28
C ALA A 15 16.34 -28.72 12.28
N GLY A 16 17.38 -29.13 13.02
CA GLY A 16 17.31 -30.17 14.05
C GLY A 16 17.05 -29.66 15.48
N GLN A 17 16.96 -28.34 15.67
CA GLN A 17 16.90 -27.69 17.00
C GLN A 17 15.63 -26.86 17.17
N SER A 18 15.51 -26.21 18.34
CA SER A 18 14.49 -25.19 18.61
C SER A 18 14.46 -24.11 17.52
N LEU A 19 13.28 -23.55 17.29
CA LEU A 19 13.07 -22.45 16.33
C LEU A 19 14.06 -21.30 16.57
N PHE A 20 14.57 -20.73 15.46
CA PHE A 20 15.53 -19.62 15.47
C PHE A 20 16.85 -19.94 16.20
N THR A 21 17.24 -21.22 16.20
CA THR A 21 18.63 -21.62 16.42
C THR A 21 19.42 -21.46 15.13
N PHE A 22 20.45 -20.62 15.15
CA PHE A 22 21.29 -20.31 14.00
C PHE A 22 22.68 -20.94 14.15
N LYS A 23 23.09 -21.71 13.14
CA LYS A 23 24.49 -22.09 12.90
C LYS A 23 25.19 -20.94 12.18
N TYR A 24 26.30 -20.48 12.73
CA TYR A 24 27.08 -19.39 12.14
C TYR A 24 28.58 -19.71 12.10
N SER A 25 29.28 -19.05 11.17
CA SER A 25 30.73 -19.00 11.14
C SER A 25 31.22 -17.65 10.63
N THR A 26 32.39 -17.22 11.10
CA THR A 26 33.06 -15.99 10.65
C THR A 26 34.57 -16.11 10.87
N PRO A 27 35.42 -15.63 9.96
CA PRO A 27 36.86 -15.52 10.21
C PRO A 27 37.21 -14.40 11.22
N ASN A 28 36.24 -13.55 11.56
CA ASN A 28 36.43 -12.36 12.40
C ASN A 28 35.60 -12.48 13.70
N PRO A 29 35.95 -13.39 14.63
CA PRO A 29 35.26 -13.48 15.92
C PRO A 29 35.46 -12.19 16.72
N ASP A 30 34.41 -11.77 17.41
CA ASP A 30 34.41 -10.57 18.26
C ASP A 30 33.28 -10.71 19.29
N PRO A 31 33.51 -10.41 20.58
CA PRO A 31 32.49 -10.50 21.62
C PRO A 31 31.18 -9.75 21.31
N ALA A 32 31.25 -8.71 20.47
CA ALA A 32 30.12 -7.88 20.07
C ALA A 32 29.51 -8.29 18.71
N ASN A 33 29.92 -9.41 18.11
CA ASN A 33 29.20 -9.95 16.96
C ASN A 33 27.83 -10.49 17.39
N TRP A 34 26.81 -10.27 16.56
CA TRP A 34 25.43 -10.52 16.95
C TRP A 34 24.55 -10.93 15.78
N ILE A 35 23.47 -11.65 16.06
CA ILE A 35 22.43 -12.01 15.08
C ILE A 35 21.19 -11.21 15.43
N GLY A 36 20.73 -10.38 14.49
CA GLY A 36 19.51 -9.58 14.63
C GLY A 36 18.40 -10.06 13.69
N VAL A 37 17.16 -10.05 14.18
CA VAL A 37 15.95 -10.41 13.42
C VAL A 37 15.14 -9.14 13.13
N TYR A 38 14.74 -8.99 11.87
CA TYR A 38 14.04 -7.82 11.34
C TYR A 38 12.85 -8.22 10.48
N GLN A 39 11.99 -7.25 10.17
CA GLN A 39 10.95 -7.44 9.15
C GLN A 39 11.58 -7.70 7.78
N THR A 40 10.91 -8.47 6.93
CA THR A 40 11.36 -8.70 5.54
C THR A 40 11.25 -7.46 4.64
N TYR A 41 10.48 -6.46 5.07
CA TYR A 41 10.15 -5.27 4.30
C TYR A 41 10.76 -3.97 4.85
N TYR A 42 11.31 -3.95 6.07
CA TYR A 42 11.85 -2.74 6.69
C TYR A 42 12.82 -3.00 7.84
N GLY A 43 13.65 -2.00 8.17
CA GLY A 43 14.45 -1.91 9.39
C GLY A 43 15.77 -2.69 9.36
N GLY A 44 15.81 -3.79 8.60
CA GLY A 44 17.02 -4.58 8.41
C GLY A 44 18.13 -3.79 7.71
N PRO A 45 19.41 -4.03 8.03
CA PRO A 45 20.54 -3.32 7.44
C PRO A 45 20.84 -3.84 6.02
N GLU A 46 19.89 -3.72 5.08
CA GLU A 46 19.99 -4.22 3.70
C GLU A 46 21.20 -3.67 2.94
N ASN A 47 21.60 -2.44 3.28
CA ASN A 47 22.76 -1.73 2.73
C ASN A 47 23.94 -1.69 3.70
N GLN A 48 23.93 -2.52 4.75
CA GLN A 48 24.94 -2.56 5.82
C GLN A 48 25.01 -1.27 6.66
N GLU A 49 23.91 -0.55 6.74
CA GLU A 49 23.75 0.70 7.48
C GLU A 49 22.59 0.58 8.47
N PHE A 50 22.59 1.42 9.52
CA PHE A 50 21.48 1.48 10.46
C PHE A 50 20.23 2.06 9.81
N VAL A 51 19.10 1.39 10.01
CA VAL A 51 17.77 1.89 9.63
C VAL A 51 16.86 1.93 10.86
N ALA A 52 16.72 0.81 11.57
CA ALA A 52 15.99 0.71 12.82
C ALA A 52 16.63 -0.37 13.72
N GLY A 53 16.22 -0.41 14.99
CA GLY A 53 16.61 -1.49 15.90
C GLY A 53 16.03 -2.84 15.46
N SER A 54 16.75 -3.93 15.73
CA SER A 54 16.23 -5.28 15.53
C SER A 54 15.02 -5.55 16.40
N LEU A 55 14.08 -6.37 15.92
CA LEU A 55 12.92 -6.81 16.69
C LEU A 55 13.32 -7.70 17.88
N THR A 56 14.36 -8.50 17.67
CA THR A 56 15.00 -9.37 18.67
C THR A 56 16.40 -9.74 18.18
N TRP A 57 17.28 -10.16 19.09
CA TRP A 57 18.68 -10.45 18.78
C TRP A 57 19.35 -11.35 19.83
N ALA A 58 20.54 -11.87 19.49
CA ALA A 58 21.44 -12.53 20.42
C ALA A 58 22.90 -12.38 19.99
N TYR A 59 23.84 -12.39 20.94
CA TYR A 59 25.28 -12.37 20.64
C TYR A 59 25.77 -13.70 20.05
N ALA A 60 26.68 -13.61 19.09
CA ALA A 60 27.30 -14.71 18.36
C ALA A 60 28.83 -14.50 18.24
N PRO A 61 29.56 -14.62 19.36
CA PRO A 61 30.92 -14.05 19.48
C PRO A 61 32.04 -14.92 18.88
N ASN A 62 31.79 -16.21 18.70
CA ASN A 62 32.83 -17.18 18.36
C ASN A 62 33.11 -17.23 16.85
N SER A 63 34.19 -17.90 16.45
CA SER A 63 34.49 -18.08 15.01
C SER A 63 33.51 -19.02 14.33
N ASN A 64 32.85 -19.89 15.10
CA ASN A 64 31.73 -20.72 14.70
C ASN A 64 30.92 -21.09 15.94
N GLY A 65 29.65 -21.39 15.76
CA GLY A 65 28.80 -21.85 16.86
C GLY A 65 27.32 -21.91 16.50
N GLU A 66 26.53 -22.15 17.54
CA GLU A 66 25.08 -22.17 17.51
C GLU A 66 24.54 -21.15 18.52
N VAL A 67 23.58 -20.33 18.10
CA VAL A 67 22.92 -19.33 18.96
C VAL A 67 21.44 -19.37 18.70
N GLN A 68 20.65 -19.43 19.77
CA GLN A 68 19.20 -19.28 19.71
C GLN A 68 18.82 -17.82 19.96
N VAL A 69 17.95 -17.26 19.10
CA VAL A 69 17.35 -15.94 19.29
C VAL A 69 15.94 -16.12 19.87
N ASP A 70 15.60 -15.36 20.92
CA ASP A 70 14.25 -15.40 21.52
C ASP A 70 13.23 -14.72 20.60
N ILE A 71 12.18 -15.45 20.22
CA ILE A 71 11.12 -14.99 19.33
C ILE A 71 9.76 -14.86 20.01
N SER A 72 9.70 -14.95 21.34
CA SER A 72 8.45 -14.94 22.12
C SER A 72 7.59 -13.69 21.91
N SER A 73 8.21 -12.57 21.51
CA SER A 73 7.54 -11.31 21.20
C SER A 73 7.09 -11.19 19.73
N LEU A 74 7.49 -12.11 18.85
CA LEU A 74 7.21 -12.04 17.42
C LEU A 74 5.87 -12.69 17.06
N ALA A 75 5.09 -12.02 16.23
CA ALA A 75 3.93 -12.61 15.59
C ALA A 75 4.34 -13.64 14.54
N ALA A 76 3.43 -14.57 14.21
CA ALA A 76 3.62 -15.47 13.08
C ALA A 76 3.84 -14.66 11.78
N GLY A 77 4.76 -15.12 10.92
CA GLY A 77 5.07 -14.42 9.68
C GLY A 77 6.50 -14.59 9.20
N TYR A 78 6.87 -13.74 8.25
CA TYR A 78 8.14 -13.78 7.54
C TYR A 78 9.09 -12.68 8.01
N TYR A 79 10.29 -13.09 8.41
CA TYR A 79 11.33 -12.23 8.95
C TYR A 79 12.65 -12.47 8.21
N LYS A 80 13.64 -11.61 8.49
CA LYS A 80 15.00 -11.75 7.97
C LYS A 80 15.99 -11.69 9.11
N ALA A 81 16.96 -12.59 9.10
CA ALA A 81 18.03 -12.65 10.08
C ALA A 81 19.35 -12.20 9.46
N PHE A 82 20.09 -11.37 10.19
CA PHE A 82 21.38 -10.80 9.79
C PHE A 82 22.43 -11.18 10.81
N PHE A 83 23.58 -11.69 10.35
CA PHE A 83 24.75 -11.86 11.20
C PHE A 83 25.67 -10.65 11.03
N LEU A 84 25.86 -9.90 12.11
CA LEU A 84 26.36 -8.53 12.12
C LEU A 84 27.60 -8.38 13.00
N ALA A 85 28.50 -7.50 12.56
CA ALA A 85 29.79 -7.29 13.21
C ALA A 85 29.72 -6.22 14.31
N LYS A 86 30.25 -6.55 15.50
CA LYS A 86 30.69 -5.59 16.53
C LYS A 86 29.68 -4.51 16.94
N ASP A 87 28.46 -4.90 17.32
CA ASP A 87 27.33 -3.99 17.61
C ASP A 87 26.99 -3.00 16.47
N GLY A 88 27.54 -3.25 15.28
CA GLY A 88 27.31 -2.49 14.07
C GLY A 88 26.42 -3.24 13.08
N TYR A 89 26.38 -2.76 11.84
CA TYR A 89 25.43 -3.18 10.81
C TYR A 89 26.11 -3.80 9.57
N GLN A 90 27.44 -3.98 9.64
CA GLN A 90 28.20 -4.66 8.60
C GLN A 90 27.95 -6.17 8.65
N TRP A 91 27.70 -6.76 7.49
CA TRP A 91 27.37 -8.18 7.40
C TRP A 91 28.62 -9.04 7.56
N LEU A 92 28.49 -10.08 8.38
CA LEU A 92 29.48 -11.16 8.47
C LEU A 92 29.13 -12.34 7.57
N ALA A 93 27.86 -12.47 7.18
CA ALA A 93 27.35 -13.50 6.29
C ALA A 93 26.15 -12.97 5.49
N THR A 94 25.81 -13.63 4.39
CA THR A 94 24.58 -13.34 3.64
C THR A 94 23.36 -13.49 4.56
N PRO A 95 22.47 -12.48 4.64
CA PRO A 95 21.24 -12.58 5.41
C PRO A 95 20.33 -13.70 4.91
N ILE A 96 19.51 -14.25 5.79
CA ILE A 96 18.59 -15.34 5.46
C ILE A 96 17.16 -15.00 5.86
N ASP A 97 16.20 -15.43 5.04
CA ASP A 97 14.78 -15.38 5.39
C ASP A 97 14.44 -16.48 6.40
N VAL A 98 13.64 -16.13 7.40
CA VAL A 98 13.21 -17.00 8.49
C VAL A 98 11.71 -16.82 8.75
N ILE A 99 11.04 -17.83 9.28
CA ILE A 99 9.58 -17.82 9.46
C ILE A 99 9.24 -18.18 10.91
N VAL A 100 8.44 -17.33 11.55
CA VAL A 100 7.75 -17.68 12.79
C VAL A 100 6.46 -18.39 12.40
N PRO A 101 6.28 -19.68 12.76
CA PRO A 101 5.14 -20.46 12.30
C PRO A 101 3.81 -19.97 12.92
N GLY A 102 2.76 -19.98 12.11
CA GLY A 102 1.38 -19.76 12.56
C GLY A 102 0.82 -20.92 13.38
N THR A 103 -0.17 -20.63 14.22
CA THR A 103 -0.98 -21.62 14.93
C THR A 103 -2.08 -22.16 14.00
N GLY A 104 -2.45 -23.44 14.14
CA GLY A 104 -3.49 -24.06 13.29
C GLY A 104 -3.02 -24.45 11.88
N PRO A 105 -3.89 -24.89 10.97
CA PRO A 105 -3.52 -25.29 9.61
C PRO A 105 -3.08 -24.09 8.75
N ILE A 106 -2.37 -24.35 7.65
CA ILE A 106 -2.13 -23.33 6.62
C ILE A 106 -3.46 -22.84 6.03
N GLU A 107 -3.56 -21.53 5.80
CA GLU A 107 -4.74 -20.87 5.23
C GLU A 107 -4.30 -19.75 4.28
N PHE A 108 -5.09 -19.49 3.23
CA PHE A 108 -4.93 -18.29 2.41
C PHE A 108 -5.66 -17.11 3.05
N ILE A 109 -5.12 -15.89 2.87
CA ILE A 109 -5.75 -14.65 3.34
C ILE A 109 -7.14 -14.42 2.70
N ASN A 110 -7.28 -14.86 1.43
CA ASN A 110 -8.53 -14.85 0.67
C ASN A 110 -8.76 -16.23 0.02
N ASP A 111 -10.03 -16.58 -0.17
CA ASP A 111 -10.46 -17.77 -0.91
C ASP A 111 -10.33 -17.60 -2.45
N ARG A 112 -10.25 -16.36 -2.93
CA ARG A 112 -10.08 -16.02 -4.34
C ARG A 112 -9.16 -14.81 -4.56
N ILE A 113 -8.56 -14.75 -5.74
CA ILE A 113 -7.81 -13.59 -6.24
C ILE A 113 -8.06 -13.38 -7.73
N ILE A 114 -8.23 -12.10 -8.11
CA ILE A 114 -8.17 -11.64 -9.50
C ILE A 114 -6.81 -10.96 -9.69
N THR A 115 -5.95 -11.53 -10.52
CA THR A 115 -4.63 -10.95 -10.80
C THR A 115 -4.75 -9.69 -11.66
N GLN A 116 -3.63 -9.02 -11.93
CA GLN A 116 -3.58 -8.07 -13.04
C GLN A 116 -3.91 -8.75 -14.37
N ASN A 117 -4.30 -7.95 -15.36
CA ASN A 117 -4.59 -8.43 -16.70
C ASN A 117 -3.33 -9.03 -17.34
N ALA A 118 -3.50 -10.13 -18.08
CA ALA A 118 -2.53 -10.64 -19.03
C ALA A 118 -2.91 -10.19 -20.45
N GLN A 119 -1.93 -10.03 -21.34
CA GLN A 119 -2.18 -9.73 -22.76
C GLN A 119 -1.72 -10.88 -23.64
N GLN A 120 -2.54 -11.23 -24.63
CA GLN A 120 -2.15 -12.24 -25.62
C GLN A 120 -0.83 -11.85 -26.31
N GLY A 121 0.13 -12.78 -26.31
CA GLY A 121 1.47 -12.58 -26.86
C GLY A 121 2.49 -11.91 -25.93
N SER A 122 2.07 -11.39 -24.78
CA SER A 122 2.95 -10.73 -23.81
C SER A 122 3.25 -11.63 -22.60
N PRO A 123 4.48 -11.61 -22.04
CA PRO A 123 4.78 -12.31 -20.80
C PRO A 123 3.91 -11.82 -19.64
N PHE A 124 3.41 -12.76 -18.84
CA PHE A 124 2.66 -12.53 -17.61
C PHE A 124 3.41 -13.12 -16.42
N LYS A 125 3.35 -12.42 -15.27
CA LYS A 125 3.89 -12.91 -13.99
C LYS A 125 3.06 -12.40 -12.81
N ALA A 126 2.69 -13.29 -11.90
CA ALA A 126 2.06 -12.95 -10.61
C ALA A 126 2.58 -13.88 -9.50
N SER A 127 2.31 -13.57 -8.24
CA SER A 127 2.75 -14.39 -7.10
C SER A 127 1.62 -14.65 -6.11
N LEU A 128 1.53 -15.88 -5.61
CA LEU A 128 0.62 -16.29 -4.55
C LEU A 128 1.35 -16.60 -3.23
N GLY A 129 2.69 -16.66 -3.26
CA GLY A 129 3.50 -17.25 -2.19
C GLY A 129 3.41 -16.51 -0.85
N ARG A 130 3.08 -15.22 -0.88
CA ARG A 130 2.95 -14.36 0.31
C ARG A 130 1.49 -14.12 0.74
N LEU A 131 0.53 -14.84 0.16
CA LEU A 131 -0.90 -14.77 0.50
C LEU A 131 -1.32 -15.82 1.53
N ILE A 132 -0.36 -16.46 2.21
CA ILE A 132 -0.60 -17.43 3.27
C ILE A 132 -0.71 -16.70 4.60
N ALA A 133 -1.87 -16.79 5.26
CA ALA A 133 -2.15 -16.16 6.55
C ALA A 133 -1.38 -16.84 7.71
N ASN A 134 -1.30 -18.18 7.66
CA ASN A 134 -0.66 -19.02 8.70
C ASN A 134 0.52 -19.82 8.12
N PRO A 135 1.66 -19.18 7.81
CA PRO A 135 2.80 -19.90 7.23
C PRO A 135 3.41 -20.87 8.25
N LYS A 136 3.87 -22.03 7.79
CA LYS A 136 4.53 -23.04 8.63
C LYS A 136 6.05 -22.96 8.55
N ASP A 137 6.54 -22.90 7.33
CA ASP A 137 7.95 -22.76 7.01
C ASP A 137 8.11 -22.35 5.53
N SER A 138 9.36 -22.26 5.09
CA SER A 138 9.71 -21.92 3.70
C SER A 138 9.54 -23.10 2.73
N LYS A 139 9.03 -24.25 3.21
CA LYS A 139 8.85 -25.46 2.42
C LYS A 139 7.43 -25.63 1.92
N THR A 140 6.54 -24.67 2.16
CA THR A 140 5.22 -24.65 1.51
C THR A 140 5.37 -24.79 0.00
N ARG A 141 4.56 -25.68 -0.60
CA ARG A 141 4.57 -25.97 -2.04
C ARG A 141 3.22 -25.67 -2.67
N PHE A 142 3.25 -25.07 -3.85
CA PHE A 142 2.06 -24.73 -4.61
C PHE A 142 1.92 -25.64 -5.84
N THR A 143 0.71 -26.16 -6.04
CA THR A 143 0.37 -27.02 -7.19
C THR A 143 -0.99 -26.62 -7.76
N LYS A 144 -1.22 -26.90 -9.05
CA LYS A 144 -2.55 -26.70 -9.64
C LYS A 144 -3.45 -27.85 -9.23
N ALA A 145 -4.58 -27.53 -8.59
CA ALA A 145 -5.60 -28.52 -8.26
C ALA A 145 -6.50 -28.87 -9.46
N THR A 146 -6.61 -27.97 -10.43
CA THR A 146 -7.38 -28.18 -11.68
C THR A 146 -6.46 -28.48 -12.86
N THR A 147 -6.86 -29.42 -13.71
CA THR A 147 -6.06 -29.94 -14.83
C THR A 147 -6.44 -29.39 -16.21
N TYR A 148 -7.46 -28.52 -16.31
CA TYR A 148 -7.98 -28.02 -17.59
C TYR A 148 -8.12 -26.49 -17.61
N GLY A 149 -7.95 -25.90 -18.80
CA GLY A 149 -8.28 -24.49 -19.07
C GLY A 149 -7.22 -23.45 -18.70
N ALA A 150 -6.03 -23.86 -18.25
CA ALA A 150 -4.94 -22.95 -17.84
C ALA A 150 -3.57 -23.40 -18.36
N ASP A 151 -3.51 -24.02 -19.55
CA ASP A 151 -2.30 -24.65 -20.10
C ASP A 151 -1.18 -23.64 -20.38
N TRP A 152 -1.54 -22.40 -20.74
CA TRP A 152 -0.58 -21.31 -20.96
C TRP A 152 0.06 -20.81 -19.67
N VAL A 153 -0.54 -21.09 -18.51
CA VAL A 153 -0.05 -20.69 -17.19
C VAL A 153 0.87 -21.78 -16.63
N LYS A 154 2.05 -21.40 -16.16
CA LYS A 154 2.96 -22.25 -15.39
C LYS A 154 2.91 -21.80 -13.93
N LEU A 155 2.75 -22.75 -13.02
CA LEU A 155 2.84 -22.52 -11.59
C LEU A 155 4.14 -23.14 -11.08
N ALA A 156 5.01 -22.31 -10.52
CA ALA A 156 6.20 -22.76 -9.82
C ALA A 156 5.84 -23.19 -8.38
N SER A 157 6.73 -23.98 -7.78
CA SER A 157 6.50 -24.55 -6.45
C SER A 157 6.44 -23.53 -5.31
N ASP A 158 6.90 -22.30 -5.55
CA ASP A 158 6.89 -21.17 -4.62
C ASP A 158 5.63 -20.29 -4.73
N GLY A 159 4.69 -20.67 -5.61
CA GLY A 159 3.48 -19.88 -5.85
C GLY A 159 3.61 -18.85 -6.98
N THR A 160 4.75 -18.77 -7.66
CA THR A 160 4.92 -17.88 -8.81
C THR A 160 4.14 -18.41 -10.02
N LEU A 161 3.26 -17.57 -10.56
CA LEU A 161 2.56 -17.79 -11.82
C LEU A 161 3.33 -17.10 -12.95
N THR A 162 3.55 -17.80 -14.06
CA THR A 162 4.14 -17.25 -15.28
C THR A 162 3.43 -17.76 -16.52
N GLY A 163 3.58 -17.10 -17.67
CA GLY A 163 3.06 -17.62 -18.93
C GLY A 163 2.98 -16.56 -20.01
N THR A 164 2.54 -16.98 -21.19
CA THR A 164 2.20 -16.07 -22.29
C THR A 164 0.91 -16.60 -22.93
N PRO A 165 -0.23 -15.92 -22.76
CA PRO A 165 -1.47 -16.39 -23.35
C PRO A 165 -1.38 -16.27 -24.88
N GLY A 166 -1.81 -17.31 -25.57
CA GLY A 166 -1.91 -17.35 -27.03
C GLY A 166 -3.21 -16.73 -27.55
N PRO A 167 -3.38 -16.64 -28.89
CA PRO A 167 -4.54 -15.97 -29.51
C PRO A 167 -5.92 -16.55 -29.17
N LYS A 168 -5.98 -17.79 -28.70
CA LYS A 168 -7.23 -18.48 -28.32
C LYS A 168 -7.51 -18.43 -26.82
N ASP A 169 -6.51 -18.04 -26.02
CA ASP A 169 -6.65 -18.00 -24.57
C ASP A 169 -7.53 -16.82 -24.17
N LYS A 170 -8.43 -17.08 -23.22
CA LYS A 170 -9.37 -16.13 -22.63
C LYS A 170 -9.09 -16.01 -21.13
N SER A 171 -9.83 -15.14 -20.45
CA SER A 171 -9.79 -15.05 -18.99
C SER A 171 -9.85 -16.44 -18.37
N THR A 172 -8.82 -16.76 -17.60
CA THR A 172 -8.48 -18.11 -17.17
C THR A 172 -8.79 -18.24 -15.68
N ASN A 173 -9.54 -19.28 -15.32
CA ASN A 173 -9.87 -19.59 -13.93
C ASN A 173 -9.32 -20.96 -13.57
N PHE A 174 -8.68 -21.09 -12.41
CA PHE A 174 -8.14 -22.36 -11.93
C PHE A 174 -7.99 -22.33 -10.40
N VAL A 175 -7.81 -23.50 -9.80
CA VAL A 175 -7.60 -23.62 -8.35
C VAL A 175 -6.15 -23.98 -8.07
N VAL A 176 -5.54 -23.30 -7.11
CA VAL A 176 -4.20 -23.59 -6.60
C VAL A 176 -4.32 -24.21 -5.21
N LEU A 177 -3.58 -25.29 -4.98
CA LEU A 177 -3.40 -25.95 -3.69
C LEU A 177 -2.03 -25.59 -3.12
N ALA A 178 -2.00 -25.05 -1.90
CA ALA A 178 -0.80 -24.89 -1.10
C ALA A 178 -0.73 -26.04 -0.08
N THR A 179 0.44 -26.67 0.04
CA THR A 179 0.69 -27.76 1.00
C THR A 179 1.92 -27.42 1.84
N ALA A 180 1.76 -27.37 3.15
CA ALA A 180 2.83 -27.11 4.11
C ALA A 180 3.62 -28.40 4.43
N SER A 181 4.76 -28.26 5.11
CA SER A 181 5.61 -29.40 5.50
C SER A 181 4.99 -30.33 6.53
N ASP A 182 4.04 -29.85 7.33
CA ASP A 182 3.25 -30.64 8.28
C ASP A 182 2.08 -31.40 7.63
N GLY A 183 1.91 -31.26 6.31
CA GLY A 183 0.84 -31.89 5.53
C GLY A 183 -0.48 -31.11 5.53
N SER A 184 -0.60 -30.01 6.28
CA SER A 184 -1.76 -29.13 6.17
C SER A 184 -1.82 -28.49 4.78
N SER A 185 -3.02 -28.21 4.29
CA SER A 185 -3.21 -27.64 2.96
C SER A 185 -4.41 -26.71 2.88
N ALA A 186 -4.35 -25.76 1.94
CA ALA A 186 -5.41 -24.81 1.64
C ALA A 186 -5.49 -24.57 0.13
N THR A 187 -6.65 -24.09 -0.34
CA THR A 187 -6.88 -23.78 -1.75
C THR A 187 -7.26 -22.32 -1.96
N ILE A 188 -6.89 -21.78 -3.11
CA ILE A 188 -7.33 -20.46 -3.59
C ILE A 188 -7.82 -20.54 -5.03
N GLN A 189 -8.91 -19.84 -5.33
CA GLN A 189 -9.40 -19.65 -6.70
C GLN A 189 -8.64 -18.50 -7.36
N VAL A 190 -8.05 -18.74 -8.52
CA VAL A 190 -7.28 -17.73 -9.26
C VAL A 190 -8.01 -17.41 -10.55
N GLN A 191 -8.29 -16.13 -10.77
CA GLN A 191 -8.72 -15.59 -12.06
C GLN A 191 -7.60 -14.72 -12.64
N ILE A 192 -7.18 -15.03 -13.87
CA ILE A 192 -6.30 -14.18 -14.67
C ILE A 192 -7.13 -13.63 -15.83
N PRO A 193 -7.53 -12.34 -15.82
CA PRO A 193 -8.17 -11.74 -16.98
C PRO A 193 -7.19 -11.73 -18.17
N VAL A 194 -7.65 -12.09 -19.37
CA VAL A 194 -6.81 -12.09 -20.57
C VAL A 194 -7.40 -11.12 -21.60
N ARG A 195 -6.62 -10.11 -21.96
CA ARG A 195 -6.91 -9.14 -23.01
C ARG A 195 -6.35 -9.61 -24.35
N SER A 196 -7.08 -9.37 -25.43
CA SER A 196 -6.56 -9.64 -26.77
C SER A 196 -5.38 -8.70 -27.08
N SER A 197 -4.50 -9.10 -28.00
CA SER A 197 -3.36 -8.28 -28.41
C SER A 197 -3.73 -6.96 -29.10
N ARG A 198 -5.02 -6.79 -29.45
CA ARG A 198 -5.57 -5.58 -30.09
C ARG A 198 -6.29 -4.65 -29.11
N GLN A 199 -6.40 -5.04 -27.85
CA GLN A 199 -7.03 -4.25 -26.80
C GLN A 199 -5.98 -3.66 -25.88
N ALA A 200 -6.30 -2.50 -25.32
CA ALA A 200 -5.53 -1.94 -24.21
C ALA A 200 -5.47 -2.97 -23.07
N LEU A 201 -4.32 -3.06 -22.40
CA LEU A 201 -4.18 -3.94 -21.25
C LEU A 201 -5.14 -3.52 -20.13
N VAL A 202 -5.33 -2.21 -19.97
CA VAL A 202 -6.16 -1.60 -18.94
C VAL A 202 -7.19 -0.72 -19.63
N GLU A 203 -8.48 -1.08 -19.50
CA GLU A 203 -9.61 -0.27 -20.02
C GLU A 203 -10.35 0.45 -18.88
N GLU A 204 -10.28 -0.13 -17.68
CA GLU A 204 -10.80 0.42 -16.44
C GLU A 204 -9.69 0.38 -15.40
N LEU A 205 -9.57 1.44 -14.62
CA LEU A 205 -8.53 1.61 -13.62
C LEU A 205 -9.17 2.00 -12.28
N LYS A 206 -8.92 1.21 -11.24
CA LYS A 206 -9.37 1.49 -9.88
C LYS A 206 -8.24 2.08 -9.04
N VAL A 207 -8.45 3.31 -8.59
CA VAL A 207 -7.48 4.10 -7.83
C VAL A 207 -8.03 4.36 -6.45
N MET A 208 -7.21 4.18 -5.41
CA MET A 208 -7.62 4.35 -4.02
C MET A 208 -6.69 5.29 -3.26
N SER A 209 -7.27 6.18 -2.45
CA SER A 209 -6.59 6.84 -1.32
C SER A 209 -6.89 6.08 -0.04
N PHE A 210 -5.88 5.76 0.76
CA PHE A 210 -6.05 5.01 1.99
C PHE A 210 -5.03 5.41 3.08
N ASN A 211 -5.48 6.24 4.03
CA ASN A 211 -4.75 6.46 5.28
C ASN A 211 -4.84 5.18 6.11
N MET A 212 -3.69 4.62 6.50
CA MET A 212 -3.63 3.34 7.17
C MET A 212 -3.73 3.41 8.69
N TRP A 213 -3.74 4.58 9.32
CA TRP A 213 -3.71 4.74 10.79
C TRP A 213 -2.48 4.06 11.42
N PHE A 214 -1.32 4.68 11.26
CA PHE A 214 -0.01 4.14 11.64
C PHE A 214 0.23 2.74 11.08
N GLY A 215 0.00 2.55 9.77
CA GLY A 215 0.13 1.26 9.09
C GLY A 215 -0.94 0.23 9.45
N GLY A 216 -1.93 0.59 10.27
CA GLY A 216 -3.02 -0.25 10.77
C GLY A 216 -2.71 -0.89 12.11
N THR A 217 -1.60 -0.51 12.75
CA THR A 217 -1.03 -1.20 13.92
C THR A 217 -1.91 -1.12 15.17
N ASN A 218 -2.91 -0.23 15.19
CA ASN A 218 -3.92 -0.14 16.23
C ASN A 218 -4.95 -1.30 16.20
N VAL A 219 -4.96 -2.11 15.14
CA VAL A 219 -5.87 -3.24 14.96
C VAL A 219 -5.09 -4.56 14.89
N LYS A 220 -5.56 -5.59 15.61
CA LYS A 220 -4.94 -6.92 15.56
C LYS A 220 -5.11 -7.54 14.18
N ASP A 221 -4.08 -8.25 13.72
CA ASP A 221 -4.05 -8.93 12.42
C ASP A 221 -4.24 -7.96 11.24
N TYR A 222 -3.81 -6.70 11.40
CA TYR A 222 -3.97 -5.66 10.39
C TYR A 222 -3.39 -6.03 9.03
N HIS A 223 -2.31 -6.83 9.00
CA HIS A 223 -1.71 -7.27 7.75
C HIS A 223 -2.66 -8.10 6.89
N ASN A 224 -3.20 -9.18 7.45
CA ASN A 224 -4.08 -10.05 6.70
C ASN A 224 -5.38 -9.32 6.34
N LYS A 225 -5.91 -8.47 7.23
CA LYS A 225 -7.12 -7.65 6.97
C LYS A 225 -6.92 -6.66 5.83
N GLN A 226 -5.81 -5.93 5.80
CA GLN A 226 -5.50 -4.99 4.72
C GLN A 226 -5.27 -5.72 3.39
N VAL A 227 -4.49 -6.80 3.36
CA VAL A 227 -4.28 -7.60 2.14
C VAL A 227 -5.63 -8.12 1.63
N ARG A 228 -6.49 -8.62 2.53
CA ARG A 228 -7.83 -9.09 2.21
C ARG A 228 -8.69 -8.00 1.59
N PHE A 229 -8.70 -6.82 2.21
CA PHE A 229 -9.45 -5.65 1.74
C PHE A 229 -9.02 -5.22 0.33
N LEU A 230 -7.71 -5.13 0.08
CA LEU A 230 -7.17 -4.74 -1.24
C LEU A 230 -7.47 -5.77 -2.33
N ILE A 231 -7.42 -7.08 -2.00
CA ILE A 231 -7.82 -8.14 -2.93
C ILE A 231 -9.32 -8.08 -3.23
N ASN A 232 -10.16 -7.90 -2.20
CA ASN A 232 -11.61 -7.91 -2.34
C ASN A 232 -12.18 -6.71 -3.11
N THR A 233 -11.55 -5.54 -2.98
CA THR A 233 -11.92 -4.33 -3.75
C THR A 233 -11.45 -4.40 -5.22
N ASN A 234 -10.54 -5.32 -5.52
CA ASN A 234 -9.88 -5.46 -6.81
C ASN A 234 -9.26 -4.14 -7.29
N VAL A 235 -8.69 -3.37 -6.36
CA VAL A 235 -8.02 -2.09 -6.67
C VAL A 235 -6.75 -2.30 -7.50
N ASP A 236 -6.39 -1.34 -8.34
CA ASP A 236 -5.21 -1.40 -9.22
C ASP A 236 -4.02 -0.59 -8.69
N ILE A 237 -4.28 0.63 -8.20
CA ILE A 237 -3.28 1.57 -7.70
C ILE A 237 -3.78 2.15 -6.38
N VAL A 238 -2.92 2.21 -5.36
CA VAL A 238 -3.26 2.75 -4.04
C VAL A 238 -2.20 3.76 -3.61
N GLY A 239 -2.63 4.98 -3.31
CA GLY A 239 -1.85 5.92 -2.51
C GLY A 239 -2.11 5.67 -1.02
N LEU A 240 -1.04 5.45 -0.27
CA LEU A 240 -1.07 5.08 1.14
C LEU A 240 -0.50 6.24 1.97
N GLN A 241 -1.22 6.65 3.00
CA GLN A 241 -0.77 7.61 4.02
C GLN A 241 -0.52 6.89 5.35
N GLU A 242 0.20 7.54 6.28
CA GLU A 242 0.63 6.95 7.55
C GLU A 242 1.37 5.61 7.39
N SER A 243 2.19 5.54 6.35
CA SER A 243 2.89 4.34 5.87
C SER A 243 4.33 4.19 6.36
N TRP A 244 4.69 4.90 7.44
CA TRP A 244 6.03 4.86 8.04
C TRP A 244 6.55 3.44 8.24
N ASN A 245 7.87 3.27 8.22
CA ASN A 245 8.50 1.98 8.48
C ASN A 245 8.16 0.91 7.41
N GLY A 246 8.01 1.34 6.16
CA GLY A 246 7.90 0.44 5.01
C GLY A 246 6.54 -0.26 4.85
N GLN A 247 5.44 0.35 5.27
CA GLN A 247 4.12 -0.28 5.19
C GLN A 247 3.66 -0.47 3.74
N ALA A 248 4.00 0.44 2.82
CA ALA A 248 3.71 0.26 1.39
C ALA A 248 4.49 -0.95 0.85
N THR A 249 5.77 -1.07 1.20
CA THR A 249 6.60 -2.24 0.87
C THR A 249 5.99 -3.53 1.40
N ARG A 250 5.52 -3.54 2.66
CA ARG A 250 4.87 -4.71 3.28
C ARG A 250 3.68 -5.20 2.45
N LEU A 251 2.76 -4.29 2.10
CA LEU A 251 1.56 -4.65 1.34
C LEU A 251 1.88 -5.06 -0.10
N ALA A 252 2.80 -4.35 -0.76
CA ALA A 252 3.22 -4.69 -2.11
C ALA A 252 3.92 -6.05 -2.20
N GLN A 253 4.78 -6.38 -1.24
CA GLN A 253 5.43 -7.71 -1.20
C GLN A 253 4.42 -8.84 -0.99
N ALA A 254 3.38 -8.62 -0.18
CA ALA A 254 2.31 -9.60 0.01
C ALA A 254 1.49 -9.82 -1.27
N LEU A 255 1.14 -8.73 -1.95
CA LEU A 255 0.34 -8.75 -3.18
C LEU A 255 1.15 -9.11 -4.44
N GLY A 256 2.48 -9.06 -4.37
CA GLY A 256 3.37 -9.20 -5.53
C GLY A 256 3.32 -7.99 -6.47
N TRP A 257 3.08 -6.80 -5.93
CA TRP A 257 2.89 -5.54 -6.66
C TRP A 257 4.18 -4.70 -6.69
N TYR A 258 4.20 -3.71 -7.58
CA TYR A 258 5.21 -2.66 -7.60
C TYR A 258 4.93 -1.64 -6.50
N TYR A 259 5.97 -0.98 -6.01
CA TYR A 259 5.81 0.03 -4.97
C TYR A 259 6.88 1.12 -5.03
N TRP A 260 6.49 2.28 -4.52
CA TRP A 260 7.38 3.32 -4.05
C TRP A 260 7.03 3.62 -2.59
N GLN A 261 8.05 3.81 -1.77
CA GLN A 261 7.93 4.12 -0.35
C GLN A 261 8.82 5.33 -0.07
N SER A 262 8.21 6.44 0.35
CA SER A 262 8.97 7.59 0.87
C SER A 262 9.70 7.18 2.15
N PRO A 263 10.89 7.74 2.43
CA PRO A 263 11.51 7.64 3.76
C PRO A 263 10.66 8.29 4.86
N ASN A 264 9.67 9.12 4.50
CA ASN A 264 8.67 9.69 5.40
C ASN A 264 7.45 8.75 5.52
N GLU A 265 6.25 9.27 5.32
CA GLU A 265 5.01 8.59 5.69
C GLU A 265 4.08 8.23 4.53
N VAL A 266 4.43 8.57 3.29
CA VAL A 266 3.60 8.25 2.11
C VAL A 266 4.21 7.13 1.28
N GLY A 267 3.36 6.36 0.61
CA GLY A 267 3.78 5.35 -0.35
C GLY A 267 2.74 5.13 -1.43
N ILE A 268 3.15 4.49 -2.52
CA ILE A 268 2.26 4.12 -3.62
C ILE A 268 2.51 2.66 -3.96
N ILE A 269 1.45 1.87 -4.09
CA ILE A 269 1.52 0.50 -4.60
C ILE A 269 0.71 0.38 -5.89
N SER A 270 1.18 -0.44 -6.82
CA SER A 270 0.61 -0.56 -8.16
C SER A 270 0.72 -1.98 -8.68
N ARG A 271 -0.37 -2.50 -9.27
CA ARG A 271 -0.34 -3.74 -10.07
C ARG A 271 0.59 -3.64 -11.29
N TYR A 272 0.83 -2.42 -11.75
CA TYR A 272 1.52 -2.11 -13.00
C TYR A 272 2.92 -1.51 -12.75
N PRO A 273 3.88 -1.71 -13.66
CA PRO A 273 5.27 -1.28 -13.48
C PRO A 273 5.40 0.22 -13.19
N ILE A 274 6.25 0.54 -12.21
CA ILE A 274 6.75 1.89 -11.97
C ILE A 274 7.96 2.10 -12.87
N VAL A 275 7.85 3.05 -13.79
CA VAL A 275 8.90 3.33 -14.80
C VAL A 275 9.72 4.57 -14.46
N GLU A 276 9.24 5.42 -13.54
CA GLU A 276 9.96 6.60 -13.06
C GLU A 276 9.50 6.97 -11.65
N VAL A 277 10.44 7.48 -10.85
CA VAL A 277 10.17 8.06 -9.51
C VAL A 277 10.65 9.50 -9.57
N PHE A 278 9.77 10.45 -9.25
CA PHE A 278 10.09 11.88 -9.27
C PHE A 278 10.66 12.34 -7.91
N PRO A 279 11.36 13.49 -7.85
CA PRO A 279 11.80 14.07 -6.60
C PRO A 279 10.63 14.31 -5.64
N GLU A 280 10.81 13.99 -4.35
CA GLU A 280 9.79 14.17 -3.32
C GLU A 280 9.57 15.64 -2.93
N GLN A 281 8.37 15.93 -2.44
CA GLN A 281 7.91 17.24 -1.98
C GLN A 281 7.74 17.18 -0.46
N SER A 282 7.51 18.35 0.15
CA SER A 282 7.42 18.50 1.60
C SER A 282 6.38 17.60 2.28
N ALA A 283 5.32 17.21 1.57
CA ALA A 283 4.19 16.45 2.09
C ALA A 283 3.66 15.41 1.09
N GLY A 284 4.51 14.93 0.18
CA GLY A 284 4.08 13.99 -0.85
C GLY A 284 5.16 13.60 -1.84
N GLY A 285 4.80 12.72 -2.77
CA GLY A 285 5.67 12.35 -3.88
C GLY A 285 4.88 11.74 -5.04
N SER A 286 5.57 11.47 -6.14
CA SER A 286 4.93 10.95 -7.35
C SER A 286 5.79 9.97 -8.13
N ILE A 287 5.09 9.15 -8.91
CA ILE A 287 5.66 8.13 -9.77
C ILE A 287 4.98 8.10 -11.14
N ARG A 288 5.70 7.60 -12.15
CA ARG A 288 5.13 7.28 -13.47
C ARG A 288 4.88 5.79 -13.57
N ILE A 289 3.67 5.43 -14.00
CA ILE A 289 3.20 4.04 -14.09
C ILE A 289 2.89 3.71 -15.55
N GLU A 290 3.34 2.54 -16.01
CA GLU A 290 3.06 2.02 -17.36
C GLU A 290 1.91 1.01 -17.35
N LEU A 291 0.83 1.30 -18.07
CA LEU A 291 -0.39 0.48 -18.15
C LEU A 291 -0.36 -0.48 -19.34
N GLY A 292 0.75 -1.21 -19.48
CA GLY A 292 0.92 -2.31 -20.43
C GLY A 292 1.87 -2.03 -21.59
N ASP A 293 1.98 -0.78 -22.05
CA ASP A 293 2.98 -0.38 -23.03
C ASP A 293 3.44 1.08 -22.82
N PRO A 294 4.62 1.48 -23.34
CA PRO A 294 5.21 2.79 -23.09
C PRO A 294 4.39 4.00 -23.56
N LYS A 295 3.36 3.81 -24.39
CA LYS A 295 2.45 4.89 -24.83
C LYS A 295 1.22 5.03 -23.92
N SER A 296 0.96 4.05 -23.07
CA SER A 296 -0.15 4.06 -22.12
C SER A 296 0.40 4.23 -20.72
N GLN A 297 0.56 5.48 -20.27
CA GLN A 297 1.17 5.81 -18.98
C GLN A 297 0.31 6.81 -18.21
N LEU A 298 0.55 6.92 -16.91
CA LEU A 298 0.00 7.98 -16.07
C LEU A 298 1.02 8.42 -15.01
N ILE A 299 0.80 9.61 -14.45
CA ILE A 299 1.54 10.10 -13.28
C ILE A 299 0.61 10.04 -12.07
N MET A 300 1.08 9.37 -11.01
CA MET A 300 0.36 9.20 -9.75
C MET A 300 1.06 9.98 -8.65
N TRP A 301 0.37 10.95 -8.07
CA TRP A 301 0.76 11.67 -6.88
C TRP A 301 0.08 11.10 -5.64
N ASN A 302 0.79 11.10 -4.52
CA ASN A 302 0.20 10.78 -3.23
C ASN A 302 0.72 11.75 -2.15
N VAL A 303 -0.20 12.28 -1.35
CA VAL A 303 0.09 13.34 -0.36
C VAL A 303 -0.47 13.01 1.01
N HIS A 304 0.16 13.54 2.06
CA HIS A 304 -0.37 13.58 3.42
C HIS A 304 -0.04 14.95 4.03
N LEU A 305 -1.04 15.83 4.12
CA LEU A 305 -0.82 17.22 4.59
C LEU A 305 -0.87 17.31 6.12
N GLY A 306 -0.37 18.42 6.67
CA GLY A 306 -0.31 18.63 8.12
C GLY A 306 -1.68 18.51 8.83
N PHE A 307 -1.72 17.88 9.99
CA PHE A 307 -2.97 17.52 10.67
C PHE A 307 -3.48 18.57 11.68
N ASP A 308 -2.58 19.21 12.43
CA ASP A 308 -2.93 20.13 13.54
C ASP A 308 -2.44 21.57 13.27
N PRO A 309 -3.22 22.61 13.61
CA PRO A 309 -4.60 22.58 14.13
C PRO A 309 -5.64 22.13 13.09
N TYR A 310 -6.76 21.53 13.53
CA TYR A 310 -7.86 21.10 12.66
C TYR A 310 -8.99 22.15 12.59
N GLY A 311 -9.28 22.65 11.38
CA GLY A 311 -10.21 23.77 11.18
C GLY A 311 -11.66 23.51 11.61
N PRO A 312 -12.24 22.31 11.39
CA PRO A 312 -13.56 21.98 11.90
C PRO A 312 -13.67 22.02 13.43
N TYR A 313 -12.62 21.68 14.18
CA TYR A 313 -12.60 21.87 15.64
C TYR A 313 -12.62 23.36 16.00
N ASP A 314 -11.82 24.17 15.31
CA ASP A 314 -11.77 25.62 15.52
C ASP A 314 -13.16 26.27 15.36
N PHE A 315 -13.94 25.81 14.37
CA PHE A 315 -15.32 26.26 14.19
C PHE A 315 -16.28 25.66 15.21
N CYS A 316 -16.36 24.34 15.29
CA CYS A 316 -17.45 23.67 15.99
C CYS A 316 -17.29 23.61 17.50
N PHE A 317 -16.06 23.72 17.99
CA PHE A 317 -15.76 23.66 19.42
C PHE A 317 -15.40 25.03 19.99
N ASP A 318 -14.55 25.77 19.28
CA ASP A 318 -13.98 27.02 19.78
C ASP A 318 -14.70 28.27 19.24
N ASN A 319 -15.61 28.11 18.27
CA ASN A 319 -16.38 29.18 17.63
C ASN A 319 -15.48 30.31 17.07
N LYS A 320 -14.32 29.95 16.52
CA LYS A 320 -13.37 30.91 15.94
C LYS A 320 -13.92 31.56 14.66
N PRO A 321 -13.63 32.83 14.41
CA PRO A 321 -14.02 33.49 13.16
C PRO A 321 -13.21 32.94 11.98
N LEU A 322 -13.81 32.94 10.78
CA LEU A 322 -13.20 32.43 9.55
C LEU A 322 -11.75 32.89 9.32
N ALA A 323 -11.47 34.18 9.52
CA ALA A 323 -10.13 34.73 9.31
C ALA A 323 -9.06 34.11 10.25
N GLU A 324 -9.44 33.77 11.49
CA GLU A 324 -8.54 33.09 12.42
C GLU A 324 -8.35 31.62 12.02
N VAL A 325 -9.41 30.94 11.59
CA VAL A 325 -9.32 29.55 11.11
C VAL A 325 -8.43 29.45 9.88
N LEU A 326 -8.56 30.34 8.89
CA LEU A 326 -7.70 30.35 7.71
C LEU A 326 -6.23 30.67 8.04
N ASN A 327 -5.98 31.51 9.05
CA ASN A 327 -4.61 31.71 9.54
C ASN A 327 -4.05 30.43 10.21
N ARG A 328 -4.89 29.68 10.92
CA ARG A 328 -4.52 28.41 11.56
C ARG A 328 -4.34 27.28 10.54
N GLU A 329 -5.13 27.28 9.46
CA GLU A 329 -4.98 26.42 8.27
C GLU A 329 -3.63 26.66 7.54
N TYR A 330 -3.09 27.87 7.63
CA TYR A 330 -1.73 28.14 7.17
C TYR A 330 -0.69 27.62 8.18
N GLN A 331 -0.91 27.82 9.47
CA GLN A 331 -0.02 27.38 10.55
C GLN A 331 0.09 25.86 10.68
N SER A 332 -0.94 25.11 10.29
CA SER A 332 -0.92 23.64 10.26
C SER A 332 0.05 23.08 9.21
N GLY A 333 0.53 23.92 8.30
CA GLY A 333 1.38 23.54 7.18
C GLY A 333 0.61 23.14 5.93
N ARG A 334 -0.70 22.87 6.00
CA ARG A 334 -1.50 22.41 4.84
C ARG A 334 -1.44 23.36 3.66
N THR A 335 -1.63 24.66 3.92
CA THR A 335 -1.61 25.68 2.85
C THR A 335 -0.26 25.76 2.12
N PRO A 336 0.89 25.97 2.79
CA PRO A 336 2.16 26.00 2.08
C PRO A 336 2.53 24.66 1.42
N GLN A 337 2.17 23.52 2.03
CA GLN A 337 2.42 22.18 1.47
C GLN A 337 1.63 21.95 0.17
N ILE A 338 0.33 22.26 0.14
CA ILE A 338 -0.45 22.06 -1.09
C ILE A 338 0.02 22.97 -2.22
N MET A 339 0.45 24.20 -1.90
CA MET A 339 1.02 25.13 -2.87
C MET A 339 2.34 24.59 -3.47
N ASP A 340 3.21 24.03 -2.64
CA ASP A 340 4.44 23.35 -3.06
C ASP A 340 4.13 22.20 -4.03
N ILE A 341 3.18 21.34 -3.66
CA ILE A 341 2.75 20.19 -4.48
C ILE A 341 2.19 20.64 -5.82
N VAL A 342 1.17 21.52 -5.86
CA VAL A 342 0.56 21.93 -7.14
C VAL A 342 1.53 22.73 -8.02
N SER A 343 2.50 23.44 -7.42
CA SER A 343 3.58 24.08 -8.17
C SER A 343 4.49 23.05 -8.83
N ALA A 344 4.84 21.96 -8.14
CA ALA A 344 5.64 20.86 -8.70
C ALA A 344 4.88 20.08 -9.78
N MET A 345 3.54 20.12 -9.76
CA MET A 345 2.69 19.44 -10.74
C MET A 345 2.52 20.21 -12.07
N GLN A 346 2.91 21.49 -12.16
CA GLN A 346 2.54 22.37 -13.28
C GLN A 346 2.81 21.79 -14.68
N ASP A 347 4.02 21.26 -14.90
CA ASP A 347 4.39 20.67 -16.19
C ASP A 347 3.57 19.41 -16.50
N ALA A 348 3.38 18.53 -15.51
CA ALA A 348 2.56 17.32 -15.67
C ALA A 348 1.09 17.66 -15.93
N LEU A 349 0.57 18.72 -15.29
CA LEU A 349 -0.81 19.18 -15.48
C LEU A 349 -1.03 19.86 -16.82
N ALA A 350 0.00 20.45 -17.43
CA ALA A 350 -0.07 21.01 -18.77
C ALA A 350 -0.16 19.92 -19.85
N GLU A 351 0.54 18.79 -19.63
CA GLU A 351 0.60 17.65 -20.55
C GLU A 351 -0.39 16.52 -20.18
N ALA A 352 -1.35 16.80 -19.31
CA ALA A 352 -2.25 15.78 -18.73
C ALA A 352 -3.14 15.07 -19.76
N ASP A 353 -3.37 15.68 -20.94
CA ASP A 353 -4.13 15.03 -22.02
C ASP A 353 -3.31 13.96 -22.77
N ASP A 354 -1.98 14.02 -22.69
CA ASP A 354 -1.07 13.00 -23.21
C ASP A 354 -0.72 11.96 -22.14
N ILE A 355 -0.37 12.40 -20.93
CA ILE A 355 -0.09 11.53 -19.78
C ILE A 355 -0.99 11.96 -18.62
N PRO A 356 -2.13 11.28 -18.39
CA PRO A 356 -3.07 11.66 -17.34
C PRO A 356 -2.42 11.69 -15.96
N VAL A 357 -2.92 12.59 -15.13
CA VAL A 357 -2.43 12.83 -13.77
C VAL A 357 -3.51 12.45 -12.77
N LEU A 358 -3.11 11.68 -11.76
CA LEU A 358 -3.92 11.35 -10.58
C LEU A 358 -3.23 11.91 -9.34
N MET A 359 -4.00 12.33 -8.35
CA MET A 359 -3.50 12.70 -7.03
C MET A 359 -4.42 12.15 -5.95
N THR A 360 -3.87 11.31 -5.08
CA THR A 360 -4.56 10.84 -3.88
C THR A 360 -3.97 11.47 -2.64
N GLY A 361 -4.68 11.42 -1.53
CA GLY A 361 -4.11 11.80 -0.25
C GLY A 361 -5.12 11.94 0.86
N ASP A 362 -4.57 12.06 2.05
CA ASP A 362 -5.24 12.65 3.21
C ASP A 362 -4.79 14.10 3.30
N PHE A 363 -5.75 15.02 3.17
CA PHE A 363 -5.48 16.44 3.13
C PHE A 363 -5.65 17.09 4.50
N ASN A 364 -6.11 16.34 5.51
CA ASN A 364 -6.37 16.82 6.86
C ASN A 364 -7.22 18.10 6.93
N ALA A 365 -8.03 18.34 5.90
CA ALA A 365 -8.89 19.49 5.76
C ALA A 365 -10.07 19.14 4.86
N PRO A 366 -11.28 19.65 5.16
CA PRO A 366 -12.45 19.42 4.32
C PRO A 366 -12.35 20.06 2.94
N SER A 367 -13.25 19.67 2.04
CA SER A 367 -13.38 20.35 0.74
C SER A 367 -14.19 21.64 0.85
N HIS A 368 -13.76 22.69 0.14
CA HIS A 368 -14.58 23.89 -0.12
C HIS A 368 -15.86 23.57 -0.91
N LEU A 369 -15.91 22.42 -1.59
CA LEU A 369 -17.12 21.92 -2.25
C LEU A 369 -18.11 21.24 -1.28
N ASP A 370 -17.62 20.81 -0.11
CA ASP A 370 -18.44 20.17 0.92
C ASP A 370 -18.97 21.21 1.91
N TRP A 371 -18.12 22.16 2.32
CA TRP A 371 -18.49 23.27 3.20
C TRP A 371 -19.17 24.38 2.41
N THR A 372 -20.50 24.39 2.42
CA THR A 372 -21.35 25.33 1.67
C THR A 372 -22.51 25.82 2.54
N GLU A 373 -23.23 26.84 2.08
CA GLU A 373 -24.46 27.27 2.76
C GLU A 373 -25.52 26.16 2.87
N ALA A 374 -25.55 25.22 1.92
CA ALA A 374 -26.51 24.13 1.91
C ALA A 374 -26.20 23.07 2.97
N THR A 375 -24.92 22.88 3.32
CA THR A 375 -24.44 21.85 4.26
C THR A 375 -24.15 22.41 5.66
N LYS A 376 -24.28 23.73 5.87
CA LYS A 376 -23.91 24.39 7.14
C LYS A 376 -24.48 23.77 8.41
N LYS A 377 -25.64 23.11 8.33
CA LYS A 377 -26.23 22.43 9.48
C LYS A 377 -25.34 21.27 9.97
N ALA A 378 -24.67 20.56 9.06
CA ALA A 378 -23.68 19.54 9.40
C ALA A 378 -22.38 20.16 9.92
N HIS A 379 -22.04 21.37 9.47
CA HIS A 379 -20.80 22.08 9.84
C HIS A 379 -21.05 23.16 10.89
N CYS A 380 -21.72 22.80 11.99
CA CYS A 380 -21.92 23.66 13.17
C CYS A 380 -22.46 25.09 12.89
N GLY A 381 -23.24 25.25 11.82
CA GLY A 381 -23.82 26.53 11.39
C GLY A 381 -22.91 27.36 10.47
N VAL A 382 -21.72 26.88 10.16
CA VAL A 382 -20.75 27.53 9.26
C VAL A 382 -21.04 27.12 7.82
N GLY A 383 -21.20 28.11 6.94
CA GLY A 383 -21.46 27.90 5.52
C GLY A 383 -20.19 27.69 4.71
N PHE A 384 -20.04 28.49 3.65
CA PHE A 384 -18.90 28.36 2.74
C PHE A 384 -17.57 28.68 3.44
N VAL A 385 -16.58 27.80 3.25
CA VAL A 385 -15.20 28.00 3.69
C VAL A 385 -14.25 27.69 2.52
N PRO A 386 -13.41 28.64 2.09
CA PRO A 386 -12.46 28.45 0.99
C PRO A 386 -11.22 27.68 1.48
N TRP A 387 -11.37 26.39 1.79
CA TRP A 387 -10.27 25.54 2.25
C TRP A 387 -9.14 25.49 1.21
N PRO A 388 -7.95 26.06 1.47
CA PRO A 388 -6.87 26.18 0.48
C PRO A 388 -6.38 24.82 -0.03
N SER A 389 -6.36 23.81 0.85
CA SER A 389 -6.01 22.41 0.56
C SER A 389 -6.84 21.78 -0.58
N SER A 390 -8.08 22.22 -0.78
CA SER A 390 -8.95 21.75 -1.86
C SER A 390 -9.14 22.79 -2.98
N GLU A 391 -9.04 24.09 -2.70
CA GLU A 391 -9.13 25.13 -3.74
C GLU A 391 -7.93 25.10 -4.69
N PHE A 392 -6.70 24.98 -4.19
CA PHE A 392 -5.51 25.03 -5.04
C PHE A 392 -5.40 23.89 -6.07
N PRO A 393 -5.73 22.61 -5.72
CA PRO A 393 -5.86 21.56 -6.72
C PRO A 393 -6.82 21.92 -7.86
N ILE A 394 -8.03 22.38 -7.54
CA ILE A 394 -9.05 22.71 -8.54
C ILE A 394 -8.62 23.91 -9.40
N GLN A 395 -8.04 24.95 -8.78
CA GLN A 395 -7.50 26.10 -9.50
C GLN A 395 -6.36 25.72 -10.46
N SER A 396 -5.62 24.65 -10.16
CA SER A 396 -4.57 24.08 -11.02
C SER A 396 -5.12 23.17 -12.14
N GLY A 397 -6.44 23.01 -12.19
CA GLY A 397 -7.17 22.26 -13.20
C GLY A 397 -7.36 20.77 -12.89
N LEU A 398 -7.13 20.34 -11.65
CA LEU A 398 -7.54 19.02 -11.19
C LEU A 398 -9.05 18.97 -10.91
N ILE A 399 -9.62 17.79 -11.01
CA ILE A 399 -11.04 17.51 -10.81
C ILE A 399 -11.20 16.57 -9.62
N ASP A 400 -12.06 16.91 -8.65
CA ASP A 400 -12.44 16.04 -7.52
C ASP A 400 -13.34 14.92 -8.05
N SER A 401 -12.82 13.69 -8.11
CA SER A 401 -13.57 12.56 -8.68
C SER A 401 -14.83 12.22 -7.89
N PHE A 402 -14.82 12.46 -6.57
CA PHE A 402 -15.95 12.16 -5.71
C PHE A 402 -17.09 13.13 -5.98
N ARG A 403 -16.78 14.42 -6.15
CA ARG A 403 -17.80 15.43 -6.48
C ARG A 403 -18.22 15.41 -7.94
N GLU A 404 -17.39 14.92 -8.85
CA GLU A 404 -17.82 14.59 -10.21
C GLU A 404 -18.87 13.48 -10.23
N ALA A 405 -18.66 12.42 -9.43
CA ALA A 405 -19.63 11.32 -9.30
C ALA A 405 -20.87 11.70 -8.47
N HIS A 406 -20.69 12.52 -7.44
CA HIS A 406 -21.71 12.91 -6.46
C HIS A 406 -21.76 14.44 -6.28
N PRO A 407 -22.41 15.17 -7.20
CA PRO A 407 -22.37 16.63 -7.18
C PRO A 407 -23.07 17.30 -5.99
N ASP A 408 -23.98 16.60 -5.31
CA ASP A 408 -24.73 17.13 -4.15
C ASP A 408 -24.08 16.66 -2.83
N PRO A 409 -23.41 17.56 -2.07
CA PRO A 409 -22.75 17.21 -0.82
C PRO A 409 -23.72 16.94 0.33
N ASN A 410 -25.01 17.32 0.25
CA ASN A 410 -26.01 16.92 1.24
C ASN A 410 -26.53 15.51 0.99
N ALA A 411 -26.69 15.13 -0.28
CA ALA A 411 -27.20 13.81 -0.65
C ALA A 411 -26.16 12.72 -0.39
N GLU A 412 -24.90 12.99 -0.73
CA GLU A 412 -23.79 12.05 -0.52
C GLU A 412 -22.57 12.81 0.04
N PRO A 413 -22.46 12.91 1.38
CA PRO A 413 -21.38 13.66 2.03
C PRO A 413 -20.01 13.05 1.79
N GLY A 414 -19.91 11.73 1.62
CA GLY A 414 -18.63 11.05 1.40
C GLY A 414 -17.67 11.15 2.58
N ILE A 415 -18.19 11.12 3.80
CA ILE A 415 -17.38 11.22 5.03
C ILE A 415 -16.26 10.18 5.04
N THR A 416 -15.03 10.64 5.28
CA THR A 416 -13.85 9.78 5.43
C THR A 416 -13.26 9.85 6.82
N TRP A 417 -13.34 11.01 7.48
CA TRP A 417 -13.05 11.18 8.90
C TRP A 417 -14.37 11.28 9.68
N SER A 418 -14.71 10.32 10.54
CA SER A 418 -13.99 9.09 10.81
C SER A 418 -14.97 7.94 11.12
N PRO A 419 -14.68 6.69 10.67
CA PRO A 419 -15.44 5.50 11.10
C PRO A 419 -15.22 5.07 12.57
N ILE A 420 -14.24 5.64 13.29
CA ILE A 420 -13.81 5.17 14.62
C ILE A 420 -14.00 6.22 15.72
N TYR A 421 -13.49 7.42 15.52
CA TYR A 421 -13.70 8.58 16.36
C TYR A 421 -15.06 9.21 16.06
N LEU A 422 -15.98 9.09 17.01
CA LEU A 422 -17.33 9.69 16.95
C LEU A 422 -17.58 10.71 18.07
N ASN A 423 -16.66 10.81 19.04
CA ASN A 423 -16.74 11.69 20.19
C ASN A 423 -15.36 12.29 20.51
N ASN A 424 -15.35 13.59 20.82
CA ASN A 424 -14.16 14.33 21.19
C ASN A 424 -14.37 14.99 22.55
N SER A 425 -13.97 14.27 23.62
CA SER A 425 -14.08 14.74 25.01
C SER A 425 -15.49 15.19 25.40
N GLY A 426 -16.51 14.39 25.05
CA GLY A 426 -17.92 14.68 25.34
C GLY A 426 -18.63 15.53 24.28
N ARG A 427 -17.94 15.96 23.22
CA ARG A 427 -18.52 16.67 22.07
C ARG A 427 -18.66 15.72 20.89
N PRO A 428 -19.74 15.79 20.08
CA PRO A 428 -19.81 15.05 18.83
C PRO A 428 -18.63 15.40 17.92
N GLU A 429 -18.01 14.39 17.31
CA GLU A 429 -16.93 14.59 16.35
C GLU A 429 -17.46 15.24 15.05
N PRO A 430 -16.85 16.35 14.56
CA PRO A 430 -17.05 16.81 13.20
C PRO A 430 -16.63 15.74 12.19
N LEU A 431 -17.62 15.22 11.48
CA LEU A 431 -17.42 14.21 10.46
C LEU A 431 -17.27 14.89 9.10
N ASP A 432 -16.12 14.73 8.47
CA ASP A 432 -15.75 15.42 7.23
C ASP A 432 -15.18 14.46 6.19
N ARG A 433 -15.24 14.87 4.92
CA ARG A 433 -14.46 14.25 3.84
C ARG A 433 -13.13 14.98 3.72
N ILE A 434 -12.05 14.31 4.10
CA ILE A 434 -10.69 14.87 4.10
C ILE A 434 -9.71 14.05 3.24
N ASP A 435 -10.14 12.90 2.72
CA ASP A 435 -9.38 12.07 1.80
C ASP A 435 -9.93 12.23 0.38
N PHE A 436 -9.04 12.30 -0.61
CA PHE A 436 -9.41 12.68 -1.97
C PHE A 436 -8.76 11.78 -3.03
N VAL A 437 -9.44 11.67 -4.16
CA VAL A 437 -8.88 11.21 -5.45
C VAL A 437 -9.15 12.32 -6.47
N TYR A 438 -8.12 13.07 -6.82
CA TYR A 438 -8.16 14.08 -7.88
C TYR A 438 -7.63 13.50 -9.19
N HIS A 439 -8.10 14.03 -10.31
CA HIS A 439 -7.61 13.65 -11.63
C HIS A 439 -7.54 14.81 -12.63
N LYS A 440 -6.74 14.64 -13.69
CA LYS A 440 -6.71 15.48 -14.87
C LYS A 440 -6.30 14.67 -16.10
N GLY A 441 -6.91 14.98 -17.24
CA GLY A 441 -6.61 14.39 -18.54
C GLY A 441 -7.86 13.83 -19.22
N GLN A 442 -8.07 14.17 -20.50
CA GLN A 442 -9.28 13.79 -21.26
C GLN A 442 -9.48 12.27 -21.41
N SER A 443 -8.42 11.47 -21.21
CA SER A 443 -8.49 10.02 -21.24
C SER A 443 -9.08 9.41 -19.97
N LEU A 444 -9.22 10.17 -18.87
CA LEU A 444 -9.84 9.71 -17.63
C LEU A 444 -11.32 10.10 -17.58
N LYS A 445 -12.19 9.10 -17.46
CA LYS A 445 -13.61 9.31 -17.17
C LYS A 445 -14.00 8.62 -15.87
N VAL A 446 -14.51 9.36 -14.90
CA VAL A 446 -15.06 8.79 -13.67
C VAL A 446 -16.30 7.96 -14.01
N LEU A 447 -16.27 6.68 -13.64
CA LEU A 447 -17.43 5.80 -13.69
C LEU A 447 -18.14 5.73 -12.33
N GLN A 448 -17.36 5.72 -11.26
CA GLN A 448 -17.85 5.61 -9.88
C GLN A 448 -16.77 6.14 -8.93
N SER A 449 -17.19 6.77 -7.84
CA SER A 449 -16.32 7.14 -6.72
C SER A 449 -17.07 6.87 -5.42
N GLU A 450 -16.45 6.21 -4.45
CA GLU A 450 -17.12 5.78 -3.22
C GLU A 450 -16.16 5.79 -2.03
N THR A 451 -16.73 5.99 -0.83
CA THR A 451 -16.01 5.74 0.43
C THR A 451 -16.19 4.28 0.83
N LEU A 452 -15.14 3.67 1.36
CA LEU A 452 -15.08 2.25 1.67
C LEU A 452 -14.59 2.02 3.08
N VAL A 453 -15.30 1.12 3.77
CA VAL A 453 -14.89 0.51 5.04
C VAL A 453 -15.15 -1.00 4.96
N ALA A 454 -14.34 -1.79 5.67
CA ALA A 454 -14.52 -3.24 5.74
C ALA A 454 -15.28 -3.64 7.00
N GLY A 455 -16.35 -4.41 6.83
CA GLY A 455 -17.22 -4.81 7.94
C GLY A 455 -17.96 -3.62 8.56
N GLU A 456 -18.32 -3.75 9.83
CA GLU A 456 -18.98 -2.71 10.62
C GLU A 456 -18.02 -2.29 11.75
N PRO A 457 -17.21 -1.24 11.55
CA PRO A 457 -16.21 -0.85 12.53
C PRO A 457 -16.87 -0.42 13.85
N THR A 458 -16.39 -0.98 14.96
CA THR A 458 -16.75 -0.48 16.29
C THR A 458 -15.92 0.76 16.63
N PRO A 459 -16.53 1.82 17.17
CA PRO A 459 -15.81 3.02 17.62
C PRO A 459 -14.81 2.73 18.75
N GLU A 460 -13.95 3.71 19.02
CA GLU A 460 -13.10 3.66 20.21
C GLU A 460 -13.91 3.56 21.53
N PRO A 461 -13.41 2.85 22.56
CA PRO A 461 -12.10 2.18 22.65
C PRO A 461 -12.12 0.68 22.25
N ASN A 462 -13.13 0.22 21.51
CA ASN A 462 -13.34 -1.21 21.23
C ASN A 462 -12.79 -1.69 19.86
N GLN A 463 -12.15 -0.80 19.11
CA GLN A 463 -11.73 -0.97 17.73
C GLN A 463 -10.65 -2.03 17.48
N SER A 464 -9.94 -2.47 18.53
CA SER A 464 -8.75 -3.34 18.41
C SER A 464 -8.95 -4.66 17.64
N ASN A 465 -10.21 -5.13 17.51
CA ASN A 465 -10.55 -6.36 16.77
C ASN A 465 -11.37 -6.09 15.50
N ASN A 466 -11.60 -4.84 15.10
CA ASN A 466 -12.36 -4.49 13.89
C ASN A 466 -11.79 -5.17 12.64
N GLU A 467 -12.64 -5.47 11.65
CA GLU A 467 -12.16 -5.86 10.32
C GLU A 467 -11.51 -4.67 9.60
N TRP A 468 -12.10 -3.48 9.74
CA TRP A 468 -11.48 -2.23 9.30
C TRP A 468 -10.29 -1.86 10.17
N THR A 469 -9.16 -1.53 9.53
CA THR A 469 -7.87 -1.32 10.21
C THR A 469 -7.49 0.15 10.34
N SER A 470 -8.36 1.08 9.95
CA SER A 470 -8.07 2.52 9.90
C SER A 470 -9.16 3.32 10.61
N ASP A 471 -8.81 4.51 11.07
CA ASP A 471 -9.71 5.56 11.51
C ASP A 471 -10.20 6.45 10.35
N HIS A 472 -9.70 6.26 9.13
CA HIS A 472 -10.24 6.86 7.91
C HIS A 472 -11.05 5.82 7.11
N ALA A 473 -12.08 6.25 6.38
CA ALA A 473 -12.62 5.48 5.26
C ALA A 473 -11.73 5.67 4.02
N ALA A 474 -11.47 4.60 3.27
CA ALA A 474 -10.74 4.74 2.01
C ALA A 474 -11.63 5.37 0.93
N VAL A 475 -11.05 6.13 0.01
CA VAL A 475 -11.77 6.64 -1.17
C VAL A 475 -11.31 5.88 -2.39
N MET A 476 -12.23 5.24 -3.12
CA MET A 476 -11.90 4.53 -4.35
C MET A 476 -12.68 5.11 -5.53
N THR A 477 -11.95 5.39 -6.61
CA THR A 477 -12.53 5.81 -7.88
C THR A 477 -12.23 4.79 -8.96
N THR A 478 -13.27 4.40 -9.70
CA THR A 478 -13.13 3.62 -10.93
C THR A 478 -13.16 4.58 -12.12
N PHE A 479 -12.08 4.59 -12.89
CA PHE A 479 -11.98 5.34 -14.14
C PHE A 479 -12.15 4.40 -15.33
N LYS A 480 -12.82 4.87 -16.37
CA LYS A 480 -12.66 4.34 -17.72
C LYS A 480 -11.50 5.08 -18.38
N LEU A 481 -10.59 4.32 -19.00
CA LEU A 481 -9.52 4.86 -19.82
C LEU A 481 -10.01 4.99 -21.27
N GLY A 482 -9.98 6.22 -21.78
CA GLY A 482 -10.22 6.55 -23.18
C GLY A 482 -8.96 6.35 -24.01
N SER A 483 -9.14 6.16 -25.32
CA SER A 483 -8.04 6.31 -26.28
C SER A 483 -7.69 7.80 -26.33
N SER A 484 -6.44 8.18 -26.09
CA SER A 484 -5.99 9.53 -26.47
C SER A 484 -6.30 9.70 -27.96
N PRO A 485 -6.99 10.78 -28.39
CA PRO A 485 -7.25 10.99 -29.80
C PRO A 485 -5.91 10.99 -30.53
N GLU A 486 -5.74 10.11 -31.52
CA GLU A 486 -4.59 10.17 -32.41
C GLU A 486 -4.49 11.61 -32.92
N ARG A 487 -3.38 12.29 -32.63
CA ARG A 487 -3.04 13.53 -33.33
C ARG A 487 -2.99 13.15 -34.80
N GLY A 488 -4.04 13.46 -35.54
CA GLY A 488 -4.02 13.40 -37.00
C GLY A 488 -2.83 14.25 -37.43
N ASP A 489 -1.92 13.65 -38.20
CA ASP A 489 -0.79 14.33 -38.80
C ASP A 489 -1.31 15.61 -39.48
N LEU A 490 -0.93 16.77 -38.94
CA LEU A 490 -1.15 18.09 -39.55
C LEU A 490 0.04 18.46 -40.43
#